data_AF-D6WNI4-F1
#
_entry.id   AF-D6WNI4-F1
#
_cell.length_a   1.000
_cell.length_b   1.000
_cell.length_c   1.000
_cell.angle_alpha   90.00
_cell.angle_beta   90.00
_cell.angle_gamma   90.00
#
_symmetry.space_group_name_H-M   'P 1'
#
loop_
_entity.id
_entity.type
_entity.pdbx_description
1 polymer ?
#
loop_
_entity_poly.entity_id
_entity_poly.type
_entity_poly.pdbx_seq_one_letter_code
_entity_poly.pdbx_strand_id
1 'polypeptide(L)'
;MARVYSLKCYYCGSENCESPSEDNCDEEETYCVAVKIDPEKKDTDYVTAMGCATENIAKSTCRDVKQRGEGNCYDCQEDLCNEKLPELK
;
A
#
# COMPACT_ATOMS: atom_id res chain seq x y z
N MET A 1 0.72 31.21 3.39
CA MET A 1 0.42 29.96 4.12
C MET A 1 0.26 28.87 3.07
N ALA A 2 1.30 28.07 2.85
CA ALA A 2 1.21 26.91 1.97
C ALA A 2 0.34 25.86 2.69
N ARG A 3 -0.66 25.31 1.99
CA ARG A 3 -1.51 24.24 2.52
C ARG A 3 -0.59 23.05 2.83
N VAL A 4 -0.66 22.54 4.05
CA VAL A 4 -0.13 21.21 4.39
C VAL A 4 -0.97 20.24 3.56
N TYR A 5 -0.41 19.75 2.46
CA TYR A 5 -1.03 18.70 1.67
C TYR A 5 -0.87 17.40 2.46
N SER A 6 -1.93 16.99 3.14
CA SER A 6 -2.08 15.62 3.61
C SER A 6 -2.50 14.80 2.38
N LEU A 7 -1.61 13.92 1.94
CA LEU A 7 -1.85 12.97 0.84
C LEU A 7 -3.11 12.16 1.18
N LYS A 8 -3.95 11.86 0.19
CA LYS A 8 -5.08 10.95 0.40
C LYS A 8 -4.79 9.59 -0.25
N CYS A 9 -5.05 8.50 0.47
CA CYS A 9 -4.86 7.15 -0.06
C CYS A 9 -6.11 6.29 0.16
N TYR A 10 -6.22 5.21 -0.61
CA TYR A 10 -7.13 4.13 -0.27
C TYR A 10 -6.54 3.29 0.86
N TYR A 11 -7.37 3.00 1.87
CA TYR A 11 -7.06 2.14 3.00
C TYR A 11 -7.90 0.87 2.94
N CYS A 12 -7.24 -0.26 3.18
CA CYS A 12 -7.88 -1.53 3.36
C CYS A 12 -6.96 -2.51 4.10
N GLY A 13 -7.49 -3.22 5.10
CA GLY A 13 -6.78 -4.25 5.86
C GLY A 13 -7.45 -5.64 5.79
N SER A 14 -8.10 -5.98 4.67
CA SER A 14 -8.81 -7.27 4.50
C SER A 14 -8.26 -8.06 3.31
N GLU A 15 -8.43 -9.39 3.34
CA GLU A 15 -7.79 -10.34 2.39
C GLU A 15 -8.02 -10.06 0.90
N ASN A 16 -9.04 -9.28 0.52
CA ASN A 16 -9.38 -9.00 -0.88
C ASN A 16 -9.55 -7.53 -1.26
N CYS A 17 -9.60 -6.60 -0.30
CA CYS A 17 -9.78 -5.16 -0.55
C CYS A 17 -10.78 -4.79 -1.64
N GLU A 18 -11.94 -5.47 -1.67
CA GLU A 18 -13.00 -5.21 -2.66
C GLU A 18 -13.73 -3.88 -2.41
N SER A 19 -13.58 -3.30 -1.22
CA SER A 19 -14.22 -2.03 -0.84
C SER A 19 -13.27 -1.21 0.04
N PRO A 20 -12.20 -0.64 -0.54
CA PRO A 20 -11.29 0.21 0.21
C PRO A 20 -11.95 1.54 0.55
N SER A 21 -11.63 2.09 1.72
CA SER A 21 -12.08 3.42 2.16
C SER A 21 -11.03 4.46 1.84
N GLU A 22 -11.42 5.67 1.47
CA GLU A 22 -10.48 6.79 1.41
C GLU A 22 -10.05 7.21 2.81
N ASP A 23 -8.76 7.45 3.01
CA ASP A 23 -8.19 7.97 4.25
C ASP A 23 -7.19 9.09 3.96
N ASN A 24 -7.09 10.06 4.87
CA ASN A 24 -6.12 11.16 4.76
C ASN A 24 -4.88 10.78 5.56
N CYS A 25 -3.72 10.83 4.93
CA CYS A 25 -2.46 10.42 5.53
C CYS A 25 -1.95 11.43 6.54
N ASP A 26 -1.20 10.94 7.53
CA ASP A 26 -0.48 11.81 8.44
C ASP A 26 0.59 12.64 7.69
N GLU A 27 1.06 13.75 8.28
CA GLU A 27 2.01 14.66 7.62
C GLU A 27 3.33 13.97 7.21
N GLU A 28 3.72 12.90 7.91
CA GLU A 28 4.94 12.14 7.64
C GLU A 28 4.73 11.05 6.57
N GLU A 29 3.48 10.70 6.29
CA GLU A 29 3.08 9.64 5.38
C GLU A 29 2.89 10.18 3.96
N THR A 30 4.00 10.25 3.24
CA THR A 30 4.07 10.87 1.92
C THR A 30 3.86 9.89 0.76
N TYR A 31 3.46 8.65 1.04
CA TYR A 31 3.23 7.60 0.06
C TYR A 31 1.93 6.85 0.30
N CYS A 32 1.26 6.47 -0.79
CA CYS A 32 0.26 5.42 -0.81
C CYS A 32 0.91 4.09 -1.19
N VAL A 33 0.52 3.02 -0.51
CA VAL A 33 1.02 1.67 -0.76
C VAL A 33 -0.16 0.73 -1.03
N ALA A 34 0.03 -0.20 -1.95
CA ALA A 34 -0.84 -1.34 -2.16
C ALA A 34 0.01 -2.62 -2.29
N VAL A 35 -0.32 -3.62 -1.49
CA VAL A 35 0.34 -4.93 -1.47
C VAL A 35 -0.70 -5.99 -1.81
N LYS A 36 -0.34 -6.88 -2.73
CA LYS A 36 -1.09 -8.11 -2.99
C LYS A 36 -0.14 -9.28 -2.87
N ILE A 37 -0.42 -10.16 -1.90
CA ILE A 37 0.32 -11.40 -1.69
C ILE A 37 -0.43 -12.54 -2.38
N ASP A 38 0.32 -13.48 -2.94
CA ASP A 38 -0.22 -14.72 -3.50
C ASP A 38 -0.84 -15.57 -2.38
N PRO A 39 -2.13 -15.92 -2.44
CA PRO A 39 -2.79 -16.71 -1.41
C PRO A 39 -2.18 -18.12 -1.21
N GLU A 40 -1.39 -18.61 -2.15
CA GLU A 40 -0.64 -19.86 -2.01
C GLU A 40 0.61 -19.71 -1.12
N LYS A 41 1.09 -18.47 -0.92
CA LYS A 41 2.27 -18.11 -0.12
C LYS A 41 1.83 -17.66 1.28
N LYS A 42 1.55 -18.65 2.15
CA LYS A 42 0.93 -18.46 3.48
C LYS A 42 1.88 -18.07 4.62
N ASP A 43 3.17 -17.86 4.36
CA ASP A 43 4.19 -17.62 5.40
C ASP A 43 4.41 -16.13 5.74
N THR A 44 3.43 -15.26 5.48
CA THR A 44 3.63 -13.81 5.56
C THR A 44 2.66 -13.13 6.52
N ASP A 45 3.20 -12.19 7.31
CA ASP A 45 2.43 -11.26 8.14
C ASP A 45 1.68 -10.19 7.29
N TYR A 46 1.84 -10.22 5.96
CA TYR A 46 1.33 -9.23 5.03
C TYR A 46 0.07 -9.77 4.34
N VAL A 47 -1.09 -9.39 4.85
CA VAL A 47 -2.37 -9.57 4.14
C VAL A 47 -2.42 -8.57 2.96
N THR A 48 -3.21 -8.87 1.94
CA THR A 48 -3.63 -7.87 0.94
C THR A 48 -4.02 -6.57 1.66
N ALA A 49 -3.28 -5.49 1.40
CA ALA A 49 -3.41 -4.27 2.17
C ALA A 49 -3.17 -3.03 1.30
N MET A 50 -3.86 -1.94 1.66
CA MET A 50 -3.70 -0.62 1.07
C MET A 50 -3.65 0.41 2.19
N GLY A 51 -2.86 1.46 2.05
CA GLY A 51 -2.85 2.54 3.02
C GLY A 51 -1.77 3.59 2.79
N CYS A 52 -1.73 4.53 3.73
CA CYS A 52 -0.69 5.53 3.85
C CYS A 52 0.58 4.92 4.44
N ALA A 53 1.74 5.46 4.06
CA ALA A 53 3.03 5.05 4.60
C ALA A 53 4.06 6.17 4.46
N THR A 54 5.08 6.14 5.32
CA THR A 54 6.31 6.90 5.12
C THR A 54 7.13 6.30 3.99
N GLU A 55 8.05 7.09 3.39
CA GLU A 55 8.96 6.63 2.33
C GLU A 55 9.69 5.33 2.70
N ASN A 56 10.20 5.26 3.94
CA ASN A 56 10.97 4.12 4.42
C ASN A 56 10.11 2.85 4.51
N ILE A 57 8.88 2.99 5.02
CA ILE A 57 7.95 1.88 5.16
C ILE A 57 7.51 1.41 3.77
N ALA A 58 7.06 2.31 2.90
CA ALA A 58 6.63 1.99 1.55
C ALA A 58 7.70 1.22 0.77
N LYS A 59 8.93 1.75 0.75
CA LYS A 59 10.05 1.12 0.03
C LYS A 59 10.49 -0.20 0.66
N SER A 60 10.52 -0.31 2.00
CA SER A 60 10.90 -1.55 2.67
C SER A 60 9.87 -2.65 2.40
N THR A 61 8.58 -2.36 2.61
CA THR A 61 7.50 -3.32 2.37
C THR A 61 7.51 -3.79 0.92
N CYS A 62 7.56 -2.87 -0.05
CA CYS A 62 7.59 -3.25 -1.47
C CYS A 62 8.83 -4.05 -1.86
N ARG A 63 9.99 -3.74 -1.27
CA ARG A 63 11.21 -4.51 -1.49
C ARG A 63 11.08 -5.92 -0.92
N ASP A 64 10.57 -6.07 0.29
CA ASP A 64 10.50 -7.35 0.98
C ASP A 64 9.53 -8.31 0.27
N VAL A 65 8.36 -7.81 -0.15
CA VAL A 65 7.38 -8.57 -0.96
C VAL A 65 8.00 -9.06 -2.27
N LYS A 66 8.72 -8.17 -2.97
CA LYS A 66 9.41 -8.52 -4.24
C LYS A 66 10.55 -9.50 -4.02
N GLN A 67 11.34 -9.34 -2.96
CA GLN A 67 12.49 -10.20 -2.67
C GLN A 67 12.09 -11.62 -2.28
N ARG A 68 11.01 -11.78 -1.52
CA ARG A 68 10.50 -13.09 -1.15
C ARG A 68 9.75 -13.77 -2.30
N GLY A 69 9.35 -13.01 -3.33
CA GLY A 69 8.58 -13.53 -4.45
C GLY A 69 7.21 -14.04 -4.02
N GLU A 70 6.65 -13.42 -2.98
CA GLU A 70 5.39 -13.82 -2.36
C GLU A 70 4.21 -13.00 -2.90
N GLY A 71 4.48 -11.97 -3.71
CA GLY A 71 3.43 -11.12 -4.24
C GLY A 71 3.97 -9.96 -5.06
N ASN A 72 3.14 -8.94 -5.21
CA ASN A 72 3.52 -7.70 -5.85
C ASN A 72 3.14 -6.51 -4.96
N CYS A 73 3.88 -5.42 -5.13
CA CYS A 73 3.71 -4.20 -4.35
C CYS A 73 3.87 -2.98 -5.25
N TYR A 74 3.01 -2.00 -4.98
CA TYR A 74 2.95 -0.73 -5.66
C TYR A 74 2.99 0.40 -4.62
N ASP A 75 3.85 1.38 -4.86
CA ASP A 75 3.97 2.60 -4.06
C ASP A 75 3.91 3.83 -4.98
N CYS A 76 3.26 4.90 -4.52
CA CYS A 76 3.03 6.13 -5.29
C CYS A 76 2.80 7.33 -4.36
N GLN A 77 2.86 8.56 -4.90
CA GLN A 77 2.79 9.82 -4.12
C GLN A 77 1.67 10.78 -4.58
N GLU A 78 0.69 10.26 -5.32
CA GLU A 78 -0.44 11.05 -5.81
C GLU A 78 -1.71 10.67 -5.06
N ASP A 79 -2.66 11.61 -4.93
CA ASP A 79 -3.91 11.31 -4.24
C ASP A 79 -4.63 10.12 -4.89
N LEU A 80 -4.99 9.15 -4.06
CA LEU A 80 -5.78 7.97 -4.43
C LEU A 80 -5.12 7.10 -5.51
N CYS A 81 -3.80 7.19 -5.68
CA CYS A 81 -3.06 6.45 -6.70
C CYS A 81 -3.06 4.93 -6.48
N ASN A 82 -3.29 4.48 -5.24
CA ASN A 82 -3.42 3.07 -4.89
C ASN A 82 -4.87 2.55 -5.03
N GLU A 83 -5.62 3.01 -6.04
CA GLU A 83 -7.01 2.58 -6.29
C GLU A 83 -7.17 1.08 -6.57
N LYS A 84 -6.10 0.43 -7.04
CA LYS A 84 -6.11 -0.98 -7.43
C LYS A 84 -4.95 -1.70 -6.77
N LEU A 85 -5.22 -2.94 -6.41
CA LEU A 85 -4.17 -3.86 -6.00
C LEU A 85 -3.26 -4.17 -7.19
N PRO A 86 -1.95 -4.33 -6.96
CA PRO A 86 -1.03 -4.75 -8.02
C PRO A 86 -1.36 -6.17 -8.50
N GLU A 87 -1.11 -6.43 -9.79
CA GLU A 87 -1.28 -7.77 -10.37
C GLU A 87 -0.19 -8.73 -9.89
N LEU A 88 -0.56 -9.98 -9.59
CA LEU A 88 0.41 -11.06 -9.34
C LEU A 88 1.03 -11.46 -10.69
N LYS A 89 2.36 -11.54 -10.75
CA LYS A 89 3.11 -11.94 -11.95
C LYS A 89 3.46 -13.41 -11.93
#